data_AF-A0AA86MKJ8-F1
#
_entry.id   AF-A0AA86MKJ8-F1
#
_cell.length_a   1.000
_cell.length_b   1.000
_cell.length_c   1.000
_cell.angle_alpha   90.00
_cell.angle_beta   90.00
_cell.angle_gamma   90.00
#
_symmetry.space_group_name_H-M   'P 1'
#
loop_
_entity.id
_entity.type
_entity.pdbx_description
1 polymer ?
#
loop_
_entity_poly.entity_id
_entity_poly.type
_entity_poly.pdbx_seq_one_letter_code
_entity_poly.pdbx_strand_id
1 'polypeptide(L)'
;MLKFLFTLSYSHYRYNNLLNSFKANFNNYKFSEANNLIVTKESLNPFKIICLKNDLHSYFNDKLSIMSNNLKDNDINDILIQLREIDHYKIISTSRINYINDSIFKFTNSVDYYTQGINYYINKDYENALYYFNNVSFLDINYSNSLGYINQCKKNIKNDIYLQCDELIKNDYYTKALNLLSEYSSLINDDKAISKKIQEVKTKRQDYLNNASSVLEASSKALTTTISPNNINTLNITSDTNFLINVDINNQKHMYMKVNPIIGLY
;
A
#
# COMPACT_ATOMS: atom_id res chain seq x y z
N MET A 1 14.09 -20.91 59.63
CA MET A 1 12.99 -21.13 58.66
C MET A 1 11.81 -20.19 58.90
N LEU A 2 11.18 -20.16 60.09
CA LEU A 2 10.00 -19.32 60.35
C LEU A 2 10.25 -17.79 60.18
N LYS A 3 11.37 -17.27 60.69
CA LYS A 3 11.74 -15.83 60.52
C LYS A 3 11.91 -15.44 59.04
N PHE A 4 12.47 -16.34 58.23
CA PHE A 4 12.66 -16.13 56.79
C PHE A 4 11.31 -16.07 56.04
N LEU A 5 10.37 -16.94 56.41
CA LEU A 5 9.01 -16.91 55.87
C LEU A 5 8.29 -15.61 56.23
N PHE A 6 8.40 -15.14 57.48
CA PHE A 6 7.83 -13.85 57.88
C PHE A 6 8.41 -12.66 57.11
N THR A 7 9.73 -12.62 56.90
CA THR A 7 10.37 -11.56 56.11
C THR A 7 9.94 -11.57 54.64
N LEU A 8 9.76 -12.76 54.06
CA LEU A 8 9.32 -12.90 52.68
C LEU A 8 7.85 -12.46 52.51
N SER A 9 6.96 -12.92 53.39
CA SER A 9 5.55 -12.52 53.38
C SER A 9 5.38 -11.01 53.61
N TYR A 10 6.14 -10.43 54.54
CA TYR A 10 6.13 -8.98 54.77
C TYR A 10 6.62 -8.19 53.54
N SER A 11 7.69 -8.65 52.89
CA SER A 11 8.21 -8.04 51.66
C SER A 11 7.18 -8.12 50.52
N HIS A 12 6.50 -9.27 50.38
CA HIS A 12 5.44 -9.43 49.40
C HIS A 12 4.26 -8.49 49.65
N TYR A 13 3.81 -8.38 50.90
CA TYR A 13 2.75 -7.45 51.30
C TYR A 13 3.12 -5.98 50.99
N ARG A 14 4.33 -5.55 51.35
CA ARG A 14 4.85 -4.21 51.03
C ARG A 14 4.86 -3.95 49.52
N TYR A 15 5.29 -4.92 48.73
CA TYR A 15 5.28 -4.84 47.28
C TYR A 15 3.87 -4.64 46.71
N ASN A 16 2.90 -5.45 47.16
CA ASN A 16 1.52 -5.31 46.70
C ASN A 16 0.92 -3.95 47.05
N ASN A 17 1.21 -3.43 48.25
CA ASN A 17 0.79 -2.08 48.64
C ASN A 17 1.42 -1.00 47.75
N LEU A 18 2.71 -1.12 47.43
CA LEU A 18 3.39 -0.23 46.49
C LEU A 18 2.73 -0.27 45.11
N LEU A 19 2.50 -1.47 44.55
CA LEU A 19 1.89 -1.63 43.23
C LEU A 19 0.47 -1.07 43.18
N ASN A 20 -0.33 -1.31 44.22
CA ASN A 20 -1.68 -0.77 44.32
C ASN A 20 -1.68 0.76 44.43
N SER A 21 -0.76 1.32 45.21
CA SER A 21 -0.61 2.78 45.35
C SER A 21 -0.17 3.42 44.04
N PHE A 22 0.74 2.77 43.30
CA PHE A 22 1.13 3.20 41.96
C PHE A 22 -0.09 3.25 41.03
N LYS A 23 -0.83 2.15 40.93
CA LYS A 23 -2.03 2.05 40.07
C LYS A 23 -3.07 3.10 40.45
N ALA A 24 -3.30 3.32 41.74
CA ALA A 24 -4.24 4.33 42.23
C ALA A 24 -3.79 5.75 41.86
N ASN A 25 -2.52 6.10 42.07
CA ASN A 25 -1.99 7.42 41.69
C ASN A 25 -2.04 7.63 40.17
N PHE A 26 -1.62 6.64 39.39
CA PHE A 26 -1.68 6.70 37.94
C PHE A 26 -3.12 6.89 37.43
N ASN A 27 -4.07 6.09 37.92
CA ASN A 27 -5.48 6.19 37.54
C ASN A 27 -6.12 7.54 37.88
N ASN A 28 -5.61 8.23 38.91
CA ASN A 28 -6.09 9.53 39.35
C ASN A 28 -5.25 10.70 38.79
N TYR A 29 -4.46 10.47 37.72
CA TYR A 29 -3.61 11.48 37.07
C TYR A 29 -2.53 12.10 37.99
N LYS A 30 -2.21 11.44 39.11
CA LYS A 30 -1.14 11.81 40.05
C LYS A 30 0.18 11.18 39.62
N PHE A 31 0.64 11.54 38.43
CA PHE A 31 1.77 10.87 37.76
C PHE A 31 3.10 11.08 38.47
N SER A 32 3.31 12.27 39.06
CA SER A 32 4.52 12.53 39.85
C SER A 32 4.58 11.60 41.08
N GLU A 33 3.47 11.45 41.79
CA GLU A 33 3.34 10.57 42.94
C GLU A 33 3.46 9.10 42.56
N ALA A 34 2.92 8.70 41.40
CA ALA A 34 3.09 7.36 40.85
C ALA A 34 4.58 7.08 40.55
N ASN A 35 5.24 7.98 39.81
CA ASN A 35 6.65 7.83 39.47
C ASN A 35 7.53 7.77 40.73
N ASN A 36 7.28 8.62 41.72
CA ASN A 36 8.00 8.64 43.00
C ASN A 36 8.01 7.28 43.71
N LEU A 37 6.92 6.49 43.62
CA LEU A 37 6.89 5.13 44.20
C LEU A 37 7.85 4.16 43.50
N ILE A 38 8.09 4.36 42.20
CA ILE A 38 9.02 3.55 41.42
C ILE A 38 10.46 3.93 41.75
N VAL A 39 10.79 5.24 41.75
CA VAL A 39 12.17 5.71 41.94
C VAL A 39 12.66 5.69 43.40
N THR A 40 11.76 5.70 44.39
CA THR A 40 12.16 5.76 45.81
C THR A 40 12.59 4.41 46.42
N LYS A 41 13.34 4.54 47.54
CA LYS A 41 14.22 3.59 48.26
C LYS A 41 13.62 2.29 48.82
N GLU A 42 12.47 1.82 48.36
CA GLU A 42 12.11 0.39 48.53
C GLU A 42 12.92 -0.55 47.61
N SER A 43 14.07 -0.08 47.10
CA SER A 43 14.95 -0.78 46.16
C SER A 43 15.49 -2.12 46.67
N LEU A 44 15.35 -2.41 47.97
CA LEU A 44 15.78 -3.68 48.58
C LEU A 44 14.66 -4.73 48.68
N ASN A 45 13.43 -4.40 48.27
CA ASN A 45 12.35 -5.41 48.23
C ASN A 45 12.58 -6.35 47.03
N PRO A 46 12.81 -7.66 47.25
CA PRO A 46 13.10 -8.60 46.16
C PRO A 46 11.96 -8.71 45.15
N PHE A 47 10.70 -8.59 45.59
CA PHE A 47 9.56 -8.61 44.67
C PHE A 47 9.51 -7.37 43.79
N LYS A 48 9.88 -6.19 44.30
CA LYS A 48 9.99 -4.97 43.48
C LYS A 48 11.04 -5.16 42.38
N ILE A 49 12.20 -5.73 42.71
CA ILE A 49 13.29 -5.95 41.74
C ILE A 49 12.86 -6.93 40.64
N ILE A 50 12.18 -8.01 41.00
CA ILE A 50 11.89 -9.12 40.08
C ILE A 50 10.57 -8.91 39.32
N CYS A 51 9.52 -8.41 39.98
CA CYS A 51 8.15 -8.41 39.45
C CYS A 51 7.72 -7.07 38.84
N LEU A 52 8.22 -5.93 39.35
CA LEU A 52 7.66 -4.62 39.04
C LEU A 52 7.57 -4.33 37.54
N LYS A 53 8.64 -4.59 36.78
CA LYS A 53 8.66 -4.32 35.34
C LYS A 53 7.56 -5.09 34.60
N ASN A 54 7.38 -6.37 34.93
CA ASN A 54 6.38 -7.21 34.29
C ASN A 54 4.95 -6.82 34.71
N ASP A 55 4.75 -6.50 35.99
CA ASP A 55 3.42 -6.09 36.48
C ASP A 55 3.00 -4.73 35.92
N LEU A 56 3.94 -3.79 35.76
CA LEU A 56 3.71 -2.52 35.07
C LEU A 56 3.48 -2.73 33.57
N HIS A 57 4.21 -3.65 32.93
CA HIS A 57 3.99 -4.00 31.53
C HIS A 57 2.56 -4.52 31.30
N SER A 58 2.10 -5.46 32.14
CA SER A 58 0.72 -5.97 32.07
C SER A 58 -0.31 -4.86 32.32
N TYR A 59 -0.13 -4.09 33.39
CA TYR A 59 -1.03 -2.99 33.72
C TYR A 59 -1.15 -1.94 32.59
N PHE A 60 -0.02 -1.55 32.00
CA PHE A 60 -0.04 -0.59 30.88
C PHE A 60 -0.66 -1.18 29.62
N ASN A 61 -0.42 -2.46 29.30
CA ASN A 61 -1.09 -3.10 28.16
C ASN A 61 -2.61 -3.15 28.34
N ASP A 62 -3.10 -3.42 29.56
CA ASP A 62 -4.54 -3.40 29.86
C ASP A 62 -5.10 -1.99 29.65
N LYS A 63 -4.40 -0.96 30.13
CA LYS A 63 -4.78 0.45 29.92
C LYS A 63 -4.83 0.83 28.45
N LEU A 64 -3.80 0.49 27.67
CA LEU A 64 -3.76 0.77 26.24
C LEU A 64 -4.89 0.05 25.48
N SER A 65 -5.26 -1.15 25.91
CA SER A 65 -6.37 -1.90 25.32
C SER A 65 -7.72 -1.23 25.61
N ILE A 66 -7.93 -0.77 26.85
CA ILE A 66 -9.14 0.00 27.22
C ILE A 66 -9.22 1.31 26.42
N MET A 67 -8.11 2.04 26.30
CA MET A 67 -8.05 3.29 25.51
C MET A 67 -8.43 3.06 24.05
N SER A 68 -7.90 2.00 23.42
CA SER A 68 -8.20 1.67 22.02
C SER A 68 -9.67 1.35 21.78
N ASN A 69 -10.33 0.72 22.75
CA ASN A 69 -11.69 0.21 22.58
C ASN A 69 -12.76 1.27 22.91
N ASN A 70 -12.45 2.19 23.82
CA ASN A 70 -13.42 3.16 24.35
C ASN A 70 -13.12 4.59 23.88
N LEU A 71 -12.58 4.78 22.66
CA LEU A 71 -12.27 6.11 22.12
C LEU A 71 -13.53 7.00 21.99
N LYS A 72 -14.71 6.40 21.81
CA LYS A 72 -15.99 7.14 21.71
C LYS A 72 -16.44 7.78 23.01
N ASP A 73 -16.14 7.14 24.12
CA ASP A 73 -16.77 7.43 25.42
C ASP A 73 -15.86 8.26 26.33
N ASN A 74 -14.62 8.54 25.90
CA ASN A 74 -13.60 9.21 26.69
C ASN A 74 -13.17 10.52 26.04
N ASP A 75 -12.69 11.46 26.85
CA ASP A 75 -12.01 12.65 26.35
C ASP A 75 -10.69 12.24 25.70
N ILE A 76 -10.51 12.60 24.42
CA ILE A 76 -9.30 12.30 23.65
C ILE A 76 -8.06 12.92 24.32
N ASN A 77 -8.20 14.10 24.94
CA ASN A 77 -7.08 14.76 25.64
C ASN A 77 -6.62 13.93 26.83
N ASP A 78 -7.56 13.37 27.59
CA ASP A 78 -7.29 12.49 28.73
C ASP A 78 -6.53 11.23 28.30
N ILE A 79 -6.95 10.62 27.17
CA ILE A 79 -6.26 9.47 26.59
C ILE A 79 -4.83 9.83 26.17
N LEU A 80 -4.64 10.97 25.50
CA LEU A 80 -3.32 11.42 25.04
C LEU A 80 -2.37 11.72 26.21
N ILE A 81 -2.88 12.33 27.28
CA ILE A 81 -2.12 12.59 28.51
C ILE A 81 -1.64 11.27 29.12
N GLN A 82 -2.53 10.30 29.30
CA GLN A 82 -2.14 9.00 29.84
C GLN A 82 -1.20 8.23 28.91
N LEU A 83 -1.39 8.29 27.58
CA LEU A 83 -0.52 7.63 26.60
C LEU A 83 0.92 8.17 26.68
N ARG A 84 1.09 9.49 26.78
CA ARG A 84 2.41 10.13 26.96
C ARG A 84 3.06 9.69 28.25
N GLU A 85 2.30 9.61 29.33
CA GLU A 85 2.81 9.15 30.61
C GLU A 85 3.20 7.66 30.58
N ILE A 86 2.43 6.79 29.90
CA ILE A 86 2.83 5.38 29.71
C ILE A 86 4.16 5.31 28.93
N ASP A 87 4.30 6.08 27.86
CA ASP A 87 5.53 6.12 27.06
C ASP A 87 6.74 6.64 27.86
N HIS A 88 6.53 7.58 28.80
CA HIS A 88 7.57 8.10 29.69
C HIS A 88 8.27 7.00 30.49
N TYR A 89 7.56 5.95 30.94
CA TYR A 89 8.18 4.83 31.66
C TYR A 89 9.06 3.92 30.80
N LYS A 90 8.93 3.96 29.45
CA LYS A 90 9.69 3.13 28.50
C LYS A 90 9.60 1.62 28.78
N ILE A 91 8.47 1.16 29.33
CA ILE A 91 8.18 -0.27 29.62
C ILE A 91 7.45 -0.95 28.45
N ILE A 92 6.62 -0.20 27.72
CA ILE A 92 5.90 -0.67 26.54
C ILE A 92 6.71 -0.35 25.27
N SER A 93 6.61 -1.20 24.25
CA SER A 93 7.29 -0.96 22.98
C SER A 93 6.75 0.29 22.28
N THR A 94 7.64 1.06 21.67
CA THR A 94 7.27 2.25 20.88
C THR A 94 6.29 1.90 19.76
N SER A 95 6.41 0.72 19.14
CA SER A 95 5.47 0.25 18.12
C SER A 95 4.03 0.15 18.63
N ARG A 96 3.83 -0.31 19.87
CA ARG A 96 2.51 -0.43 20.48
C ARG A 96 1.93 0.95 20.83
N ILE A 97 2.77 1.86 21.31
CA ILE A 97 2.38 3.26 21.58
C ILE A 97 1.95 3.95 20.28
N ASN A 98 2.75 3.82 19.21
CA ASN A 98 2.45 4.39 17.90
C ASN A 98 1.13 3.85 17.34
N TYR A 99 0.88 2.55 17.43
CA TYR A 99 -0.40 1.96 16.99
C TYR A 99 -1.62 2.61 17.67
N ILE A 100 -1.54 2.88 18.97
CA ILE A 100 -2.64 3.51 19.72
C ILE A 100 -2.79 4.97 19.30
N ASN A 101 -1.66 5.68 19.16
CA ASN A 101 -1.66 7.06 18.68
C ASN A 101 -2.28 7.19 17.27
N ASP A 102 -1.95 6.28 16.36
CA ASP A 102 -2.53 6.22 15.01
C ASP A 102 -4.04 5.96 15.06
N SER A 103 -4.49 5.10 15.98
CA SER A 103 -5.91 4.81 16.18
C SER A 103 -6.68 6.05 16.68
N ILE A 104 -6.10 6.80 17.62
CA ILE A 104 -6.65 8.07 18.12
C ILE A 104 -6.72 9.10 16.99
N PHE A 105 -5.64 9.24 16.22
CA PHE A 105 -5.57 10.17 15.10
C PHE A 105 -6.63 9.87 14.04
N LYS A 106 -6.78 8.60 13.64
CA LYS A 106 -7.83 8.18 12.71
C LYS A 106 -9.22 8.47 13.24
N PHE A 107 -9.49 8.18 14.51
CA PHE A 107 -10.78 8.47 15.13
C PHE A 107 -11.11 9.96 15.13
N THR A 108 -10.15 10.79 15.56
CA THR A 108 -10.32 12.26 15.66
C THR A 108 -10.61 12.90 14.29
N ASN A 109 -9.94 12.41 13.24
CA ASN A 109 -10.06 12.96 11.88
C ASN A 109 -11.06 12.18 11.01
N SER A 110 -11.79 11.23 11.59
CA SER A 110 -12.57 10.26 10.81
C SER A 110 -13.65 10.91 9.94
N VAL A 111 -14.32 11.95 10.45
CA VAL A 111 -15.33 12.70 9.70
C VAL A 111 -14.70 13.43 8.51
N ASP A 112 -13.54 14.08 8.70
CA ASP A 112 -12.82 14.73 7.60
C ASP A 112 -12.34 13.68 6.58
N TYR A 113 -11.81 12.55 7.03
CA TYR A 113 -11.46 11.43 6.15
C TYR A 113 -12.64 10.99 5.28
N TYR A 114 -13.83 10.86 5.87
CA TYR A 114 -15.02 10.52 5.12
C TYR A 114 -15.41 11.62 4.12
N THR A 115 -15.45 12.89 4.54
CA THR A 115 -15.79 14.02 3.68
C THR A 115 -14.82 14.19 2.50
N GLN A 116 -13.51 14.13 2.75
CA GLN A 116 -12.52 14.17 1.68
C GLN A 116 -12.65 12.97 0.74
N GLY A 117 -12.88 11.77 1.28
CA GLY A 117 -13.15 10.57 0.48
C GLY A 117 -14.31 10.79 -0.50
N ILE A 118 -15.41 11.40 -0.04
CA ILE A 118 -16.56 11.75 -0.90
C ILE A 118 -16.17 12.78 -1.96
N ASN A 119 -15.43 13.83 -1.60
CA ASN A 119 -15.00 14.86 -2.54
C ASN A 119 -14.14 14.28 -3.68
N TYR A 120 -13.12 13.49 -3.33
CA TYR A 120 -12.28 12.81 -4.33
C TYR A 120 -13.09 11.82 -5.17
N TYR A 121 -14.03 11.10 -4.56
CA TYR A 121 -14.90 10.16 -5.28
C TYR A 121 -15.76 10.86 -6.33
N ILE A 122 -16.40 11.98 -5.99
CA ILE A 122 -17.21 12.79 -6.91
C ILE A 122 -16.34 13.32 -8.06
N ASN A 123 -15.10 13.70 -7.76
CA ASN A 123 -14.11 14.16 -8.74
C ASN A 123 -13.49 13.01 -9.56
N LYS A 124 -13.93 11.76 -9.36
CA LYS A 124 -13.43 10.54 -10.03
C LYS A 124 -11.95 10.23 -9.76
N ASP A 125 -11.37 10.84 -8.74
CA ASP A 125 -10.03 10.53 -8.27
C ASP A 125 -10.12 9.38 -7.25
N TYR A 126 -10.29 8.18 -7.79
CA TYR A 126 -10.62 7.00 -6.99
C TYR A 126 -9.45 6.51 -6.12
N GLU A 127 -8.21 6.83 -6.48
CA GLU A 127 -7.03 6.46 -5.68
C GLU A 127 -6.95 7.28 -4.40
N ASN A 128 -7.09 8.60 -4.50
CA ASN A 128 -7.15 9.45 -3.32
C ASN A 128 -8.41 9.16 -2.51
N ALA A 129 -9.57 8.98 -3.16
CA ALA A 129 -10.79 8.58 -2.46
C ALA A 129 -10.59 7.29 -1.64
N LEU A 130 -9.96 6.27 -2.24
CA LEU A 130 -9.64 5.01 -1.57
C LEU A 130 -8.72 5.21 -0.36
N TYR A 131 -7.69 6.05 -0.47
CA TYR A 131 -6.81 6.39 0.65
C TYR A 131 -7.60 7.00 1.82
N TYR A 132 -8.44 8.00 1.55
CA TYR A 132 -9.22 8.69 2.58
C TYR A 132 -10.24 7.73 3.25
N PHE A 133 -10.97 6.94 2.47
CA PHE A 133 -11.95 5.99 3.02
C PHE A 133 -11.31 4.89 3.88
N ASN A 134 -10.10 4.41 3.52
CA ASN A 134 -9.37 3.42 4.33
C ASN A 134 -8.87 3.98 5.68
N ASN A 135 -8.88 5.31 5.86
CA ASN A 135 -8.50 5.97 7.10
C ASN A 135 -9.71 6.37 7.97
N VAL A 136 -10.94 6.18 7.49
CA VAL A 136 -12.14 6.31 8.32
C VAL A 136 -12.10 5.28 9.45
N SER A 137 -12.28 5.73 10.68
CA SER A 137 -12.23 4.88 11.86
C SER A 137 -13.42 3.92 11.90
N PHE A 138 -13.20 2.68 12.33
CA PHE A 138 -14.28 1.70 12.53
C PHE A 138 -15.32 2.13 13.57
N LEU A 139 -14.97 3.11 14.41
CA LEU A 139 -15.85 3.72 15.39
C LEU A 139 -16.75 4.81 14.78
N ASP A 140 -16.42 5.35 13.60
CA ASP A 140 -17.25 6.38 12.97
C ASP A 140 -18.59 5.81 12.50
N ILE A 141 -19.66 6.61 12.61
CA ILE A 141 -20.98 6.25 12.10
C ILE A 141 -20.97 6.02 10.57
N ASN A 142 -20.07 6.68 9.86
CA ASN A 142 -19.91 6.59 8.41
C ASN A 142 -19.02 5.42 7.97
N TYR A 143 -18.44 4.65 8.90
CA TYR A 143 -17.54 3.56 8.54
C TYR A 143 -18.20 2.52 7.64
N SER A 144 -19.45 2.13 7.94
CA SER A 144 -20.18 1.18 7.08
C SER A 144 -20.35 1.72 5.65
N ASN A 145 -20.63 3.01 5.52
CA ASN A 145 -20.74 3.68 4.22
C ASN A 145 -19.39 3.73 3.50
N SER A 146 -18.29 4.00 4.21
CA SER A 146 -16.94 4.05 3.63
C SER A 146 -16.54 2.71 3.02
N LEU A 147 -16.92 1.58 3.62
CA LEU A 147 -16.69 0.24 3.05
C LEU A 147 -17.37 0.07 1.67
N GLY A 148 -18.58 0.60 1.52
CA GLY A 148 -19.30 0.64 0.25
C GLY A 148 -18.53 1.43 -0.81
N TYR A 149 -18.02 2.61 -0.45
CA TYR A 149 -17.20 3.42 -1.35
C TYR A 149 -15.84 2.81 -1.66
N ILE A 150 -15.17 2.14 -0.72
CA ILE A 150 -13.91 1.42 -0.95
C ILE A 150 -14.08 0.40 -2.08
N ASN A 151 -15.17 -0.38 -2.04
CA ASN A 151 -15.45 -1.37 -3.07
C ASN A 151 -15.72 -0.72 -4.44
N GLN A 152 -16.42 0.41 -4.46
CA GLN A 152 -16.67 1.18 -5.68
C GLN A 152 -15.38 1.79 -6.25
N CYS A 153 -14.53 2.39 -5.40
CA CYS A 153 -13.24 2.92 -5.80
C CYS A 153 -12.38 1.83 -6.43
N LYS A 154 -12.20 0.68 -5.75
CA LYS A 154 -11.45 -0.47 -6.28
C LYS A 154 -11.98 -0.95 -7.63
N LYS A 155 -13.30 -1.01 -7.80
CA LYS A 155 -13.94 -1.38 -9.07
C LYS A 155 -13.63 -0.36 -10.17
N ASN A 156 -13.73 0.93 -9.88
CA ASN A 156 -13.48 1.98 -10.87
C ASN A 156 -12.00 2.06 -11.26
N ILE A 157 -11.08 2.03 -10.27
CA ILE A 157 -9.64 1.95 -10.53
C ILE A 157 -9.34 0.76 -11.45
N LYS A 158 -9.88 -0.42 -11.13
CA LYS A 158 -9.69 -1.61 -11.98
C LYS A 158 -10.16 -1.38 -13.42
N ASN A 159 -11.35 -0.79 -13.59
CA ASN A 159 -11.88 -0.52 -14.92
C ASN A 159 -11.01 0.47 -15.70
N ASP A 160 -10.57 1.55 -15.06
CA ASP A 160 -9.72 2.58 -15.67
C ASP A 160 -8.37 1.97 -16.12
N ILE A 161 -7.79 1.10 -15.30
CA ILE A 161 -6.57 0.37 -15.64
C ILE A 161 -6.78 -0.62 -16.78
N TYR A 162 -7.92 -1.28 -16.84
CA TYR A 162 -8.22 -2.20 -17.94
C TYR A 162 -8.42 -1.44 -19.25
N LEU A 163 -9.06 -0.28 -19.23
CA LEU A 163 -9.20 0.58 -20.39
C LEU A 163 -7.83 1.06 -20.89
N GLN A 164 -6.97 1.57 -20.00
CA GLN A 164 -5.61 1.99 -20.35
C GLN A 164 -4.77 0.82 -20.89
N CYS A 165 -4.88 -0.35 -20.27
CA CYS A 165 -4.21 -1.56 -20.73
C CYS A 165 -4.67 -1.97 -22.14
N ASP A 166 -5.96 -1.94 -22.41
CA ASP A 166 -6.52 -2.29 -23.71
C ASP A 166 -6.13 -1.27 -24.79
N GLU A 167 -6.05 0.02 -24.45
CA GLU A 167 -5.50 1.08 -25.30
C GLU A 167 -4.03 0.80 -25.68
N LEU A 168 -3.19 0.43 -24.70
CA LEU A 168 -1.79 0.09 -24.92
C LEU A 168 -1.63 -1.15 -25.81
N ILE A 169 -2.47 -2.17 -25.61
CA ILE A 169 -2.48 -3.39 -26.44
C ILE A 169 -2.85 -3.08 -27.89
N LYS A 170 -3.86 -2.23 -28.13
CA LYS A 170 -4.25 -1.82 -29.49
C LYS A 170 -3.13 -1.11 -30.26
N ASN A 171 -2.21 -0.49 -29.54
CA ASN A 171 -1.04 0.19 -30.10
C ASN A 171 0.24 -0.67 -30.01
N ASP A 172 0.11 -1.99 -29.81
CA ASP A 172 1.21 -2.96 -29.68
C ASP A 172 2.22 -2.66 -28.56
N TYR A 173 1.87 -1.83 -27.57
CA TYR A 173 2.70 -1.47 -26.44
C TYR A 173 2.62 -2.48 -25.28
N TYR A 174 2.78 -3.77 -25.57
CA TYR A 174 2.57 -4.87 -24.62
C TYR A 174 3.43 -4.77 -23.34
N THR A 175 4.69 -4.34 -23.44
CA THR A 175 5.55 -4.17 -22.25
C THR A 175 5.02 -3.09 -21.31
N LYS A 176 4.53 -1.96 -21.86
CA LYS A 176 3.92 -0.90 -21.05
C LYS A 176 2.63 -1.38 -20.38
N ALA A 177 1.80 -2.14 -21.11
CA ALA A 177 0.57 -2.72 -20.57
C ALA A 177 0.85 -3.68 -19.40
N LEU A 178 1.90 -4.51 -19.51
CA LEU A 178 2.31 -5.43 -18.44
C LEU A 178 2.82 -4.70 -17.20
N ASN A 179 3.60 -3.62 -17.38
CA ASN A 179 4.08 -2.81 -16.26
C ASN A 179 2.92 -2.14 -15.52
N LEU A 180 1.98 -1.53 -16.26
CA LEU A 180 0.77 -0.90 -15.70
C LEU A 180 -0.01 -1.90 -14.83
N LEU A 181 -0.28 -3.11 -15.33
CA LEU A 181 -1.01 -4.13 -14.57
C LEU A 181 -0.25 -4.61 -13.32
N SER A 182 1.09 -4.63 -13.37
CA SER A 182 1.92 -5.08 -12.26
C SER A 182 1.93 -4.06 -11.12
N GLU A 183 2.01 -2.77 -11.45
CA GLU A 183 2.01 -1.66 -10.47
C GLU A 183 0.72 -1.62 -9.65
N TYR A 184 -0.43 -1.89 -10.29
CA TYR A 184 -1.75 -1.80 -9.65
C TYR A 184 -2.17 -3.05 -8.86
N SER A 185 -1.42 -4.16 -8.94
CA SER A 185 -1.74 -5.40 -8.21
C SER A 185 -1.88 -5.16 -6.70
N SER A 186 -0.94 -4.40 -6.13
CA SER A 186 -0.90 -4.08 -4.69
C SER A 186 -2.02 -3.15 -4.21
N LEU A 187 -2.53 -2.28 -5.09
CA LEU A 187 -3.52 -1.24 -4.73
C LEU A 187 -4.94 -1.81 -4.62
N ILE A 188 -5.29 -2.73 -5.51
CA ILE A 188 -6.66 -3.23 -5.66
C ILE A 188 -6.89 -4.50 -4.83
N ASN A 189 -5.83 -5.27 -4.55
CA ASN A 189 -5.88 -6.55 -3.83
C ASN A 189 -6.85 -7.55 -4.50
N ASP A 190 -6.88 -7.56 -5.85
CA ASP A 190 -7.68 -8.45 -6.72
C ASP A 190 -6.74 -9.25 -7.62
N ASP A 191 -5.84 -9.99 -6.98
CA ASP A 191 -4.70 -10.67 -7.63
C ASP A 191 -5.14 -11.64 -8.72
N LYS A 192 -6.30 -12.29 -8.57
CA LYS A 192 -6.76 -13.30 -9.52
C LYS A 192 -7.20 -12.68 -10.85
N ALA A 193 -7.96 -11.59 -10.82
CA ALA A 193 -8.43 -10.94 -12.04
C ALA A 193 -7.27 -10.27 -12.78
N ILE A 194 -6.39 -9.58 -12.04
CA ILE A 194 -5.20 -8.93 -12.59
C ILE A 194 -4.24 -9.97 -13.18
N SER A 195 -3.98 -11.08 -12.47
CA SER A 195 -3.15 -12.17 -12.98
C SER A 195 -3.68 -12.76 -14.28
N LYS A 196 -5.01 -12.93 -14.41
CA LYS A 196 -5.63 -13.40 -15.65
C LYS A 196 -5.37 -12.42 -16.79
N LYS A 197 -5.60 -11.12 -16.57
CA LYS A 197 -5.37 -10.08 -17.60
C LYS A 197 -3.89 -10.04 -18.01
N ILE A 198 -2.95 -10.15 -17.07
CA ILE A 198 -1.50 -10.24 -17.34
C ILE A 198 -1.19 -11.42 -18.28
N GLN A 199 -1.78 -12.60 -18.06
CA GLN A 199 -1.58 -13.74 -18.95
C GLN A 199 -2.16 -13.48 -20.35
N GLU A 200 -3.34 -12.88 -20.45
CA GLU A 200 -3.91 -12.49 -21.74
C GLU A 200 -2.98 -11.54 -22.51
N VAL A 201 -2.37 -10.56 -21.85
CA VAL A 201 -1.40 -9.63 -22.48
C VAL A 201 -0.13 -10.37 -22.92
N LYS A 202 0.38 -11.30 -22.12
CA LYS A 202 1.56 -12.11 -22.47
C LYS A 202 1.33 -12.95 -23.72
N THR A 203 0.16 -13.57 -23.84
CA THR A 203 -0.21 -14.35 -25.04
C THR A 203 -0.25 -13.46 -26.28
N LYS A 204 -0.95 -12.32 -26.22
CA LYS A 204 -1.01 -11.38 -27.36
C LYS A 204 0.36 -10.88 -27.79
N ARG A 205 1.25 -10.60 -26.84
CA ARG A 205 2.64 -10.21 -27.14
C ARG A 205 3.39 -11.32 -27.86
N GLN A 206 3.21 -12.57 -27.44
CA GLN A 206 3.86 -13.71 -28.09
C GLN A 206 3.33 -13.91 -29.52
N ASP A 207 2.03 -13.78 -29.73
CA ASP A 207 1.42 -13.88 -31.06
C ASP A 207 1.95 -12.79 -32.00
N TYR A 208 2.08 -11.56 -31.51
CA TYR A 208 2.68 -10.45 -32.25
C TYR A 208 4.13 -10.76 -32.68
N LEU A 209 4.96 -11.26 -31.75
CA LEU A 209 6.36 -11.62 -32.03
C LEU A 209 6.47 -12.77 -33.03
N ASN A 210 5.61 -13.78 -32.91
CA ASN A 210 5.57 -14.91 -33.83
C ASN A 210 5.19 -14.48 -35.26
N ASN A 211 4.20 -13.58 -35.39
CA ASN A 211 3.79 -13.03 -36.67
C ASN A 211 4.85 -12.13 -37.31
N ALA A 212 5.55 -11.31 -36.53
CA ALA A 212 6.68 -10.53 -37.03
C ALA A 212 7.82 -11.43 -37.54
N SER A 213 8.12 -12.51 -36.82
CA SER A 213 9.14 -13.49 -37.21
C SER A 213 8.75 -14.25 -38.48
N SER A 214 7.50 -14.68 -38.61
CA SER A 214 7.04 -15.44 -39.78
C SER A 214 7.04 -14.59 -41.07
N VAL A 215 6.74 -13.30 -40.97
CA VAL A 215 6.86 -12.35 -42.10
C VAL A 215 8.31 -12.15 -42.52
N LEU A 216 9.24 -12.02 -41.57
CA LEU A 216 10.67 -11.93 -41.85
C LEU A 216 11.23 -13.22 -42.46
N GLU A 217 10.82 -14.38 -41.96
CA GLU A 217 11.20 -15.68 -42.50
C GLU A 217 10.64 -15.91 -43.91
N ALA A 218 9.38 -15.52 -44.17
CA ALA A 218 8.79 -15.62 -45.50
C ALA A 218 9.52 -14.71 -46.51
N SER A 219 9.86 -13.49 -46.10
CA SER A 219 10.64 -12.54 -46.92
C SER A 219 12.05 -13.06 -47.19
N SER A 220 12.71 -13.63 -46.18
CA SER A 220 14.06 -14.21 -46.30
C SER A 220 14.05 -15.49 -47.14
N LYS A 221 13.05 -16.36 -46.99
CA LYS A 221 12.88 -17.56 -47.81
C LYS A 221 12.64 -17.19 -49.28
N ALA A 222 11.80 -16.19 -49.56
CA ALA A 222 11.59 -15.68 -50.91
C ALA A 222 12.88 -15.19 -51.57
N LEU A 223 13.79 -14.57 -50.80
CA LEU A 223 15.13 -14.16 -51.29
C LEU A 223 16.07 -15.34 -51.54
N THR A 224 16.00 -16.41 -50.74
CA THR A 224 16.92 -17.55 -50.85
C THR A 224 16.50 -18.63 -51.84
N THR A 225 15.20 -18.83 -52.10
CA THR A 225 14.72 -19.85 -53.05
C THR A 225 14.97 -19.47 -54.51
N THR A 226 15.30 -18.21 -54.79
CA THR A 226 15.65 -17.74 -56.14
C THR A 226 17.14 -17.82 -56.44
N ILE A 227 18.01 -18.14 -55.47
CA ILE A 227 19.47 -18.18 -55.68
C ILE A 227 19.92 -19.64 -55.92
N SER A 228 20.58 -19.86 -57.06
CA SER A 228 21.14 -21.13 -57.51
C SER A 228 22.58 -20.90 -58.02
N PRO A 229 23.40 -21.95 -58.17
CA PRO A 229 24.75 -21.82 -58.76
C PRO A 229 24.75 -21.14 -60.14
N ASN A 230 23.61 -21.19 -60.85
CA ASN A 230 23.45 -20.65 -62.20
C ASN A 230 23.09 -19.15 -62.22
N ASN A 231 22.68 -18.55 -61.09
CA ASN A 231 22.27 -17.16 -61.03
C ASN A 231 22.91 -16.37 -59.86
N ILE A 232 23.77 -16.99 -59.06
CA ILE A 232 24.46 -16.35 -57.93
C ILE A 232 25.32 -15.15 -58.34
N ASN A 233 25.73 -15.09 -59.61
CA ASN A 233 26.48 -13.97 -60.21
C ASN A 233 25.61 -12.97 -60.98
N THR A 234 24.28 -13.16 -61.01
CA THR A 234 23.32 -12.28 -61.67
C THR A 234 22.19 -11.96 -60.71
N LEU A 235 22.10 -10.70 -60.26
CA LEU A 235 21.05 -10.24 -59.36
C LEU A 235 19.68 -10.28 -60.09
N ASN A 236 18.98 -11.43 -60.06
CA ASN A 236 17.67 -11.59 -60.67
C ASN A 236 16.60 -10.92 -59.79
N ILE A 237 16.54 -9.59 -59.82
CA ILE A 237 15.42 -8.81 -59.31
C ILE A 237 14.45 -8.61 -60.47
N THR A 238 13.37 -9.38 -60.50
CA THR A 238 12.23 -9.12 -61.39
C THR A 238 11.24 -8.24 -60.65
N SER A 239 11.01 -7.02 -61.17
CA SER A 239 9.96 -6.12 -60.70
C SER A 239 8.69 -6.41 -61.50
N ASP A 240 7.59 -6.71 -60.80
CA ASP A 240 6.25 -6.79 -61.39
C ASP A 240 5.65 -5.40 -61.70
N THR A 241 6.45 -4.34 -61.54
CA THR A 241 6.09 -2.96 -61.88
C THR A 241 7.01 -2.44 -62.99
N ASN A 242 6.49 -1.55 -63.83
CA ASN A 242 7.28 -0.87 -64.87
C ASN A 242 8.30 0.15 -64.32
N PHE A 243 8.54 0.17 -63.00
CA PHE A 243 9.42 1.10 -62.32
C PHE A 243 10.64 0.37 -61.76
N LEU A 244 11.83 0.94 -61.96
CA LEU A 244 13.04 0.49 -61.29
C LEU A 244 12.99 0.98 -59.82
N ILE A 245 12.78 0.07 -58.88
CA ILE A 245 12.81 0.39 -57.45
C ILE A 245 14.26 0.28 -56.96
N ASN A 246 14.94 1.42 -56.85
CA ASN A 246 16.24 1.53 -56.18
C ASN A 246 16.02 1.98 -54.72
N VAL A 247 16.43 1.17 -53.75
CA VAL A 247 16.41 1.54 -52.33
C VAL A 247 17.82 1.93 -51.92
N ASP A 248 18.11 3.23 -51.96
CA ASP A 248 19.35 3.78 -51.39
C ASP A 248 19.20 3.89 -49.86
N ILE A 249 19.75 2.90 -49.16
CA ILE A 249 19.76 2.82 -47.69
C ILE A 249 20.52 3.97 -47.01
N ASN A 250 21.34 4.74 -47.73
CA ASN A 250 22.02 5.91 -47.15
C ASN A 250 21.12 7.15 -47.12
N ASN A 251 20.02 7.16 -47.87
CA ASN A 251 19.16 8.32 -48.07
C ASN A 251 17.72 8.15 -47.56
N GLN A 252 17.44 7.11 -46.76
CA GLN A 252 16.10 6.86 -46.24
C GLN A 252 15.70 7.94 -45.22
N LYS A 253 14.88 8.93 -45.64
CA LYS A 253 14.23 9.90 -44.74
C LYS A 253 12.81 9.44 -44.40
N HIS A 254 12.55 9.21 -43.12
CA HIS A 254 11.19 9.05 -42.62
C HIS A 254 10.45 10.39 -42.72
N MET A 255 9.45 10.49 -43.59
CA MET A 255 8.63 11.70 -43.75
C MET A 255 7.22 11.44 -43.23
N TYR A 256 6.89 12.01 -42.05
CA TYR A 256 5.51 12.11 -41.57
C TYR A 256 4.88 13.35 -42.21
N MET A 257 3.84 13.19 -43.03
CA MET A 257 3.08 14.33 -43.54
C MET A 257 1.63 14.31 -43.02
N LYS A 258 1.33 15.31 -42.21
CA LYS A 258 0.02 15.65 -41.68
C LYS A 258 -0.76 16.38 -42.78
N VAL A 259 -1.87 15.81 -43.24
CA VAL A 259 -2.72 16.44 -44.27
C VAL A 259 -3.85 17.21 -43.57
N ASN A 260 -3.79 18.54 -43.65
CA ASN A 260 -4.95 19.41 -43.42
C ASN A 260 -5.54 19.78 -44.78
N PRO A 261 -6.88 19.73 -44.98
CA PRO A 261 -7.49 20.13 -46.23
C PRO A 261 -7.62 21.66 -46.29
N ILE A 262 -7.06 22.27 -47.34
CA ILE A 262 -7.44 23.61 -47.80
C ILE A 262 -8.06 23.42 -49.18
N ILE A 263 -9.38 23.62 -49.26
CA ILE A 263 -10.10 23.78 -50.53
C ILE A 263 -9.94 25.26 -50.90
N GLY A 264 -9.10 25.52 -51.90
CA GLY A 264 -8.95 26.83 -52.52
C GLY A 264 -9.98 27.04 -53.62
N LEU A 265 -10.54 28.25 -53.63
CA LEU A 265 -11.17 28.91 -54.75
C LEU A 265 -10.30 28.83 -56.03
N TYR A 266 -10.91 28.51 -57.17
CA TYR A 266 -11.10 29.39 -58.33
C TYR A 266 -12.03 28.69 -59.33
#